data_AF-A0A2N1KHX6-F1
#
_entry.id   AF-A0A2N1KHX6-F1
#
_cell.length_a   1.000
_cell.length_b   1.000
_cell.length_c   1.000
_cell.angle_alpha   90.00
_cell.angle_beta   90.00
_cell.angle_gamma   90.00
#
_symmetry.space_group_name_H-M   'P 1'
#
loop_
_entity.id
_entity.type
_entity.pdbx_description
1 polymer ?
#
loop_
_entity_poly.entity_id
_entity_poly.type
_entity_poly.pdbx_seq_one_letter_code
_entity_poly.pdbx_strand_id
1 'polypeptide(L)'
;MKSLKFKRLSILSTTEEKGGYYEFGENLNLITSDSNSYGKSAIIKMLLWTLGCEPFFDDDWKNLKCKSIVSFTILETTFTFQRILNSVWIQVNDNSVEFYDKITGDYSSRFAEIVNFPALLPSYSNRLEVPPPAYYFTPFYIEQWKGWVSSFINFENLTQYPNWEKPIIQTHVGILKKEYYDLEIKINEKKFEKENQKNMLISMILR
;
A
#
# COMPACT_ATOMS: atom_id res chain seq x y z
N MET A 1 -2.79 -16.62 -2.13
CA MET A 1 -2.69 -15.45 -1.23
C MET A 1 -3.56 -15.71 -0.01
N LYS A 2 -3.14 -15.26 1.18
CA LYS A 2 -3.99 -15.39 2.39
C LYS A 2 -5.10 -14.34 2.31
N SER A 3 -6.28 -14.66 2.83
CA SER A 3 -7.41 -13.72 2.85
C SER A 3 -7.21 -12.69 3.95
N LEU A 4 -7.26 -11.40 3.58
CA LEU A 4 -7.35 -10.27 4.49
C LEU A 4 -8.83 -9.94 4.68
N LYS A 5 -9.32 -9.99 5.91
CA LYS A 5 -10.72 -9.70 6.25
C LYS A 5 -10.81 -8.49 7.17
N PHE A 6 -11.38 -7.39 6.69
CA PHE A 6 -11.66 -6.23 7.53
C PHE A 6 -12.66 -6.58 8.62
N LYS A 7 -12.44 -6.06 9.82
CA LYS A 7 -13.33 -6.23 10.98
C LYS A 7 -13.91 -4.90 11.44
N ARG A 8 -13.09 -3.83 11.41
CA ARG A 8 -13.51 -2.52 11.87
C ARG A 8 -12.79 -1.38 11.17
N LEU A 9 -13.48 -0.26 11.03
CA LEU A 9 -12.92 1.04 10.68
C LEU A 9 -13.44 2.10 11.66
N SER A 10 -12.52 2.83 12.28
CA SER A 10 -12.81 4.06 13.01
C SER A 10 -12.18 5.23 12.28
N ILE A 11 -12.93 6.32 12.08
CA ILE A 11 -12.46 7.56 11.47
C ILE A 11 -12.75 8.70 12.44
N LEU A 12 -11.82 9.64 12.56
CA LEU A 12 -11.99 10.87 13.32
C LEU A 12 -11.57 12.05 12.46
N SER A 13 -12.48 13.00 12.24
CA SER A 13 -12.15 14.32 11.70
C SER A 13 -11.86 15.26 12.87
N THR A 14 -10.66 15.83 12.90
CA THR A 14 -10.33 16.86 13.90
C THR A 14 -10.91 18.22 13.53
N THR A 15 -11.20 18.46 12.26
CA THR A 15 -11.78 19.73 11.78
C THR A 15 -13.26 19.83 12.18
N GLU A 16 -14.02 18.74 12.03
CA GLU A 16 -15.46 18.71 12.28
C GLU A 16 -15.83 18.21 13.68
N GLU A 17 -14.85 17.77 14.49
CA GLU A 17 -15.07 17.11 15.79
C GLU A 17 -16.05 15.93 15.72
N LYS A 18 -16.07 15.24 14.58
CA LYS A 18 -16.94 14.10 14.30
C LYS A 18 -16.14 12.83 14.08
N GLY A 19 -16.74 11.71 14.44
CA GLY A 19 -16.19 10.38 14.20
C GLY A 19 -17.20 9.44 13.56
N GLY A 20 -16.68 8.44 12.85
CA GLY A 20 -17.44 7.32 12.32
C GLY A 20 -16.85 6.01 12.82
N TYR A 21 -17.71 5.06 13.13
CA TYR A 21 -17.34 3.72 13.58
C TYR A 21 -18.14 2.71 12.76
N TYR A 22 -17.44 1.79 12.12
CA TYR A 22 -18.02 0.82 11.19
C TYR A 22 -17.48 -0.57 11.47
N GLU A 23 -18.37 -1.54 11.60
CA GLU A 23 -18.02 -2.95 11.75
C GLU A 23 -18.36 -3.72 10.48
N PHE A 24 -17.51 -4.70 10.16
CA PHE A 24 -17.66 -5.54 8.98
C PHE A 24 -17.86 -6.99 9.41
N GLY A 25 -18.96 -7.58 8.93
CA GLY A 25 -19.23 -9.01 9.05
C GLY A 25 -18.27 -9.81 8.18
N GLU A 26 -18.22 -11.13 8.41
CA GLU A 26 -17.28 -12.02 7.70
C GLU A 26 -17.62 -12.25 6.23
N ASN A 27 -18.88 -11.98 5.86
CA ASN A 27 -19.45 -12.25 4.56
C ASN A 27 -19.72 -10.95 3.80
N LEU A 28 -20.77 -10.93 2.98
CA LEU A 28 -21.16 -9.75 2.23
C LEU A 28 -21.59 -8.61 3.17
N ASN A 29 -20.95 -7.45 3.02
CA ASN A 29 -21.31 -6.22 3.70
C ASN A 29 -21.98 -5.27 2.69
N LEU A 30 -23.18 -4.79 3.00
CA LEU A 30 -23.90 -3.83 2.16
C LEU A 30 -23.78 -2.43 2.75
N ILE A 31 -23.10 -1.53 2.05
CA ILE A 31 -23.01 -0.11 2.41
C ILE A 31 -24.00 0.65 1.53
N THR A 32 -25.06 1.17 2.13
CA THR A 32 -26.12 1.93 1.44
C THR A 32 -26.36 3.28 2.10
N SER A 33 -26.99 4.20 1.36
CA SER A 33 -27.44 5.50 1.83
C SER A 33 -28.56 6.00 0.93
N ASP A 34 -29.42 6.87 1.46
CA ASP A 34 -30.63 7.34 0.75
C ASP A 34 -30.32 8.18 -0.49
N SER A 35 -29.10 8.71 -0.62
CA SER A 35 -28.65 9.46 -1.80
C SER A 35 -27.16 9.27 -2.11
N ASN A 36 -26.74 9.74 -3.28
CA ASN A 36 -25.34 9.75 -3.72
C ASN A 36 -24.54 10.80 -2.96
N SER A 37 -23.23 10.56 -2.81
CA SER A 37 -22.28 11.45 -2.12
C SER A 37 -22.41 11.53 -0.59
N TYR A 38 -23.08 10.56 0.04
CA TYR A 38 -23.19 10.44 1.51
C TYR A 38 -22.02 9.66 2.14
N GLY A 39 -20.85 9.65 1.50
CA GLY A 39 -19.64 9.04 2.08
C GLY A 39 -19.49 7.53 1.93
N LYS A 40 -20.34 6.83 1.17
CA LYS A 40 -20.21 5.38 0.92
C LYS A 40 -18.83 4.98 0.38
N SER A 41 -18.38 5.68 -0.67
CA SER A 41 -17.06 5.48 -1.26
C SER A 41 -15.94 5.94 -0.31
N ALA A 42 -16.20 6.92 0.54
CA ALA A 42 -15.24 7.40 1.52
C ALA A 42 -14.90 6.33 2.58
N ILE A 43 -15.86 5.50 3.01
CA ILE A 43 -15.60 4.37 3.92
C ILE A 43 -14.57 3.41 3.30
N ILE A 44 -14.77 3.00 2.04
CA ILE A 44 -13.86 2.09 1.33
C ILE A 44 -12.49 2.75 1.14
N LYS A 45 -12.46 4.01 0.71
CA LYS A 45 -11.22 4.78 0.54
C LYS A 45 -10.47 4.88 1.87
N MET A 46 -11.15 5.10 2.98
CA MET A 46 -10.50 5.20 4.30
C MET A 46 -9.91 3.87 4.78
N LEU A 47 -10.51 2.71 4.45
CA LEU A 47 -9.87 1.41 4.70
C LEU A 47 -8.48 1.35 4.04
N LEU A 48 -8.45 1.65 2.73
CA LEU A 48 -7.23 1.57 1.92
C LEU A 48 -6.23 2.67 2.30
N TRP A 49 -6.70 3.88 2.57
CA TRP A 49 -5.87 4.98 3.03
C TRP A 49 -5.18 4.64 4.35
N THR A 50 -5.90 4.08 5.33
CA THR A 50 -5.32 3.68 6.62
C THR A 50 -4.19 2.66 6.45
N LEU A 51 -4.33 1.76 5.47
CA LEU A 51 -3.32 0.75 5.13
C LEU A 51 -2.15 1.28 4.30
N GLY A 52 -2.09 2.58 3.99
CA GLY A 52 -0.97 3.17 3.24
C GLY A 52 -1.18 3.24 1.73
N CYS A 53 -2.42 3.21 1.26
CA CYS A 53 -2.74 3.63 -0.10
C CYS A 53 -3.03 5.14 -0.15
N GLU A 54 -3.09 5.71 -1.35
CA GLU A 54 -3.57 7.08 -1.60
C GLU A 54 -4.77 7.06 -2.55
N PRO A 55 -5.99 6.80 -2.08
CA PRO A 55 -7.19 6.91 -2.92
C PRO A 55 -7.46 8.36 -3.32
N PHE A 56 -8.12 8.57 -4.46
CA PHE A 56 -8.53 9.90 -4.90
C PHE A 56 -9.65 10.45 -4.01
N PHE A 57 -9.32 11.37 -3.11
CA PHE A 57 -10.28 12.13 -2.30
C PHE A 57 -10.61 13.48 -2.96
N ASP A 58 -11.85 13.94 -2.77
CA ASP A 58 -12.21 15.33 -3.06
C ASP A 58 -11.56 16.29 -2.05
N ASP A 59 -11.54 17.58 -2.39
CA ASP A 59 -10.88 18.59 -1.57
C ASP A 59 -11.56 18.77 -0.21
N ASP A 60 -12.89 18.63 -0.16
CA ASP A 60 -13.66 18.69 1.08
C ASP A 60 -13.19 17.61 2.08
N TRP A 61 -13.04 16.37 1.61
CA TRP A 61 -12.55 15.27 2.44
C TRP A 61 -11.10 15.48 2.89
N LYS A 62 -10.23 15.98 2.00
CA LYS A 62 -8.83 16.30 2.34
C LYS A 62 -8.75 17.34 3.47
N ASN A 63 -9.68 18.29 3.52
CA ASN A 63 -9.74 19.33 4.56
C ASN A 63 -10.23 18.84 5.93
N LEU A 64 -10.81 17.65 6.03
CA LEU A 64 -11.29 17.07 7.29
C LEU A 64 -10.17 16.63 8.24
N LYS A 65 -8.92 16.57 7.77
CA LYS A 65 -7.73 16.14 8.54
C LYS A 65 -7.97 14.83 9.29
N CYS A 66 -8.50 13.86 8.56
CA CYS A 66 -8.91 12.59 9.13
C CYS A 66 -7.73 11.81 9.73
N LYS A 67 -8.02 11.15 10.85
CA LYS A 67 -7.22 10.07 11.44
C LYS A 67 -8.06 8.81 11.39
N SER A 68 -7.44 7.65 11.25
CA SER A 68 -8.20 6.40 11.17
C SER A 68 -7.50 5.22 11.80
N ILE A 69 -8.30 4.26 12.23
CA ILE A 69 -7.88 2.97 12.75
C ILE A 69 -8.64 1.89 11.99
N VAL A 70 -7.93 0.91 11.46
CA VAL A 70 -8.49 -0.26 10.80
C VAL A 70 -8.03 -1.51 11.53
N SER A 71 -8.96 -2.38 11.90
CA SER A 71 -8.62 -3.73 12.34
C SER A 71 -9.06 -4.75 11.29
N PHE A 72 -8.20 -5.74 11.07
CA PHE A 72 -8.43 -6.83 10.12
C PHE A 72 -7.74 -8.10 10.58
N THR A 73 -8.14 -9.23 10.00
CA THR A 73 -7.53 -10.53 10.29
C THR A 73 -6.91 -11.12 9.04
N ILE A 74 -5.75 -11.77 9.19
CA ILE A 74 -5.16 -12.67 8.21
C ILE A 74 -4.96 -14.02 8.90
N LEU A 75 -5.67 -15.05 8.44
CA LEU A 75 -5.81 -16.32 9.18
C LEU A 75 -6.36 -16.05 10.59
N GLU A 76 -5.63 -16.43 11.63
CA GLU A 76 -5.99 -16.24 13.05
C GLU A 76 -5.34 -15.00 13.68
N THR A 77 -4.49 -14.28 12.94
CA THR A 77 -3.78 -13.12 13.45
C THR A 77 -4.60 -11.85 13.21
N THR A 78 -4.82 -11.09 14.28
CA THR A 78 -5.45 -9.77 14.24
C THR A 78 -4.40 -8.68 14.11
N PHE A 79 -4.62 -7.78 13.16
CA PHE A 79 -3.81 -6.60 12.94
C PHE A 79 -4.66 -5.35 13.15
N THR A 80 -4.10 -4.36 13.84
CA THR A 80 -4.68 -3.03 13.98
C THR A 80 -3.69 -2.01 13.43
N PHE A 81 -4.13 -1.27 12.41
CA PHE A 81 -3.36 -0.21 11.77
C PHE A 81 -4.00 1.12 12.13
N GLN A 82 -3.19 2.07 12.59
CA GLN A 82 -3.60 3.44 12.79
C GLN A 82 -2.81 4.35 11.87
N ARG A 83 -3.47 5.30 11.20
CA ARG A 83 -2.82 6.29 10.34
C ARG A 83 -3.17 7.71 10.74
N ILE A 84 -2.14 8.55 10.80
CA ILE A 84 -2.24 10.00 10.95
C ILE A 84 -1.28 10.63 9.92
N LEU A 85 -1.82 11.36 8.94
CA LEU A 85 -1.04 11.89 7.82
C LEU A 85 -0.23 10.76 7.14
N ASN A 86 1.10 10.80 7.23
CA ASN A 86 1.99 9.77 6.67
C ASN A 86 2.50 8.76 7.71
N SER A 87 2.22 9.01 8.99
CA SER A 87 2.68 8.15 10.08
C SER A 87 1.70 7.01 10.31
N VAL A 88 2.25 5.82 10.56
CA VAL A 88 1.48 4.59 10.76
C VAL A 88 1.95 3.87 12.01
N TRP A 89 0.98 3.31 12.73
CA TRP A 89 1.21 2.41 13.84
C TRP A 89 0.60 1.05 13.52
N ILE A 90 1.35 -0.01 13.79
CA ILE A 90 0.91 -1.39 13.59
C ILE A 90 0.91 -2.10 14.94
N GLN A 91 -0.20 -2.76 15.26
CA GLN A 91 -0.32 -3.64 16.41
C GLN A 91 -0.75 -5.04 15.94
N VAL A 92 -0.14 -6.07 16.51
CA VAL A 92 -0.42 -7.48 16.17
C VAL A 92 -0.89 -8.22 17.43
N ASN A 93 -2.07 -8.85 17.39
CA ASN A 93 -2.66 -9.62 18.49
C ASN A 93 -2.58 -8.90 19.87
N ASP A 94 -2.87 -7.60 19.89
CA ASP A 94 -2.81 -6.75 21.09
C ASP A 94 -1.44 -6.64 21.79
N ASN A 95 -0.34 -6.94 21.09
CA ASN A 95 1.03 -6.79 21.59
C ASN A 95 1.57 -5.36 21.46
N SER A 96 2.90 -5.20 21.48
CA SER A 96 3.60 -3.93 21.27
C SER A 96 3.22 -3.27 19.95
N VAL A 97 3.24 -1.94 19.95
CA VAL A 97 2.93 -1.13 18.77
C VAL A 97 4.24 -0.76 18.06
N GLU A 98 4.31 -1.06 16.76
CA GLU A 98 5.37 -0.63 15.85
C GLU A 98 5.02 0.75 15.29
N PHE A 99 6.00 1.64 15.13
CA PHE A 99 5.80 3.00 14.59
C PHE A 99 6.63 3.21 13.32
N TYR A 100 6.02 3.86 12.34
CA TYR A 100 6.64 4.29 11.09
C TYR A 100 6.27 5.74 10.79
N ASP A 101 7.24 6.55 10.41
CA ASP A 101 7.04 7.98 10.13
C ASP A 101 6.52 8.26 8.70
N LYS A 102 6.63 7.27 7.81
CA LYS A 102 6.20 7.33 6.40
C LYS A 102 5.69 5.99 5.86
N ILE A 103 5.00 6.04 4.73
CA ILE A 103 4.35 4.90 4.04
C ILE A 103 5.32 4.12 3.12
N THR A 104 6.59 4.50 3.05
CA THR A 104 7.62 3.88 2.20
C THR A 104 8.72 3.23 3.04
N GLY A 105 9.59 2.44 2.42
CA GLY A 105 10.75 1.83 3.11
C GLY A 105 10.31 0.76 4.11
N ASP A 106 10.69 0.91 5.38
CA ASP A 106 10.46 -0.11 6.41
C ASP A 106 8.98 -0.44 6.61
N TYR A 107 8.08 0.54 6.47
CA TYR A 107 6.65 0.28 6.50
C TYR A 107 6.19 -0.59 5.31
N SER A 108 6.65 -0.29 4.09
CA SER A 108 6.35 -1.11 2.91
C SER A 108 6.84 -2.55 3.10
N SER A 109 8.07 -2.72 3.60
CA SER A 109 8.65 -4.03 3.91
C SER A 109 7.79 -4.78 4.94
N ARG A 110 7.42 -4.11 6.03
CA ARG A 110 6.59 -4.70 7.08
C ARG A 110 5.21 -5.11 6.57
N PHE A 111 4.56 -4.24 5.79
CA PHE A 111 3.27 -4.56 5.19
C PHE A 111 3.38 -5.76 4.24
N ALA A 112 4.39 -5.76 3.36
CA ALA A 112 4.64 -6.84 2.41
C ALA A 112 4.85 -8.20 3.10
N GLU A 113 5.54 -8.23 4.25
CA GLU A 113 5.66 -9.43 5.08
C GLU A 113 4.30 -9.90 5.61
N ILE A 114 3.49 -8.98 6.16
CA ILE A 114 2.16 -9.26 6.73
C ILE A 114 1.25 -9.92 5.68
N VAL A 115 1.24 -9.38 4.45
CA VAL A 115 0.40 -9.90 3.35
C VAL A 115 1.09 -10.99 2.51
N ASN A 116 2.34 -11.34 2.82
CA ASN A 116 3.19 -12.24 2.06
C ASN A 116 3.24 -11.88 0.56
N PHE A 117 3.64 -10.65 0.27
CA PHE A 117 3.74 -10.08 -1.06
C PHE A 117 5.21 -9.84 -1.45
N PRO A 118 5.82 -10.72 -2.25
CA PRO A 118 7.27 -10.67 -2.50
C PRO A 118 7.70 -9.66 -3.57
N ALA A 119 6.78 -8.85 -4.10
CA ALA A 119 7.07 -8.00 -5.25
C ALA A 119 8.16 -6.98 -4.94
N LEU A 120 9.11 -6.84 -5.86
CA LEU A 120 10.07 -5.74 -5.90
C LEU A 120 9.91 -4.99 -7.22
N LEU A 121 10.04 -3.67 -7.17
CA LEU A 121 10.00 -2.81 -8.34
C LEU A 121 11.30 -2.01 -8.47
N PRO A 122 11.83 -1.83 -9.68
CA PRO A 122 12.98 -0.96 -9.89
C PRO A 122 12.54 0.50 -9.78
N SER A 123 13.19 1.29 -8.94
CA SER A 123 13.04 2.75 -8.96
C SER A 123 13.74 3.34 -10.17
N TYR A 124 13.53 4.63 -10.42
CA TYR A 124 14.23 5.36 -11.50
C TYR A 124 15.76 5.35 -11.34
N SER A 125 16.27 5.06 -10.14
CA SER A 125 17.70 4.86 -9.87
C SER A 125 18.19 3.42 -10.18
N ASN A 126 17.33 2.58 -10.76
CA ASN A 126 17.50 1.14 -10.98
C ASN A 126 17.72 0.32 -9.70
N ARG A 127 17.46 0.87 -8.51
CA ARG A 127 17.46 0.10 -7.27
C ARG A 127 16.14 -0.64 -7.11
N LEU A 128 16.21 -1.90 -6.73
CA LEU A 128 15.01 -2.67 -6.38
C LEU A 128 14.50 -2.25 -5.01
N GLU A 129 13.21 -1.96 -4.92
CA GLU A 129 12.54 -1.49 -3.71
C GLU A 129 11.26 -2.28 -3.46
N VAL A 130 10.90 -2.43 -2.19
CA VAL A 130 9.59 -2.95 -1.80
C VAL A 130 8.55 -1.85 -2.05
N PRO A 131 7.57 -2.10 -2.93
CA PRO A 131 6.57 -1.09 -3.26
C PRO A 131 5.63 -0.83 -2.08
N PRO A 132 5.12 0.41 -1.91
CA PRO A 132 4.09 0.71 -0.92
C PRO A 132 2.80 -0.11 -1.08
N PRO A 133 1.95 -0.17 -0.04
CA PRO A 133 0.74 -1.01 -0.04
C PRO A 133 -0.23 -0.75 -1.19
N ALA A 134 -0.23 0.47 -1.77
CA ALA A 134 -1.01 0.81 -2.95
C ALA A 134 -0.88 -0.23 -4.07
N TYR A 135 0.33 -0.74 -4.32
CA TYR A 135 0.57 -1.73 -5.39
C TYR A 135 -0.03 -3.11 -5.11
N TYR A 136 -0.10 -3.50 -3.83
CA TYR A 136 -0.77 -4.75 -3.44
C TYR A 136 -2.28 -4.67 -3.63
N PHE A 137 -2.88 -3.51 -3.33
CA PHE A 137 -4.34 -3.34 -3.39
C PHE A 137 -4.89 -3.08 -4.78
N THR A 138 -4.04 -2.77 -5.76
CA THR A 138 -4.45 -2.43 -7.12
C THR A 138 -5.46 -3.39 -7.75
N PRO A 139 -5.31 -4.73 -7.67
CA PRO A 139 -6.26 -5.66 -8.29
C PRO A 139 -7.56 -5.83 -7.50
N PHE A 140 -7.63 -5.33 -6.27
CA PHE A 140 -8.74 -5.58 -5.33
C PHE A 140 -9.65 -4.37 -5.13
N TYR A 141 -9.30 -3.23 -5.70
CA TYR A 141 -10.09 -2.01 -5.61
C TYR A 141 -10.22 -1.37 -6.99
N ILE A 142 -11.44 -1.02 -7.38
CA ILE A 142 -11.74 -0.34 -8.64
C ILE A 142 -12.27 1.05 -8.30
N GLU A 143 -11.59 2.07 -8.80
CA GLU A 143 -11.99 3.47 -8.61
C GLU A 143 -13.14 3.85 -9.56
N GLN A 144 -14.12 4.61 -9.09
CA GLN A 144 -15.38 4.89 -9.81
C GLN A 144 -15.19 5.77 -11.07
N TRP A 145 -14.28 6.74 -11.04
CA TRP A 145 -14.02 7.69 -12.12
C TRP A 145 -13.00 7.16 -13.13
N LYS A 146 -11.90 6.55 -12.66
CA LYS A 146 -10.78 6.13 -13.53
C LYS A 146 -10.76 4.65 -13.88
N GLY A 147 -11.50 3.81 -13.16
CA GLY A 147 -11.47 2.35 -13.31
C GLY A 147 -11.86 1.84 -14.71
N TRP A 148 -12.58 2.65 -15.49
CA TRP A 148 -13.03 2.31 -16.86
C TRP A 148 -12.02 2.66 -17.96
N VAL A 149 -11.02 3.52 -17.68
CA VAL A 149 -10.05 4.01 -18.68
C VAL A 149 -8.68 3.37 -18.48
N SER A 150 -8.31 3.05 -17.24
CA SER A 150 -7.06 2.36 -16.90
C SER A 150 -7.30 1.39 -15.75
N SER A 151 -7.39 0.09 -16.06
CA SER A 151 -7.87 -0.96 -15.16
C SER A 151 -7.05 -1.15 -13.87
N PHE A 152 -5.90 -0.46 -13.74
CA PHE A 152 -4.98 -0.60 -12.61
C PHE A 152 -4.54 0.75 -12.00
N ILE A 153 -5.05 1.90 -12.44
CA ILE A 153 -4.70 3.20 -11.82
C ILE A 153 -5.78 3.58 -10.80
N ASN A 154 -5.77 2.88 -9.66
CA ASN A 154 -6.80 3.01 -8.62
C ASN A 154 -6.37 3.93 -7.45
N PHE A 155 -5.09 4.31 -7.40
CA PHE A 155 -4.50 5.17 -6.37
C PHE A 155 -3.63 6.27 -6.99
N GLU A 156 -3.46 7.37 -6.26
CA GLU A 156 -2.45 8.38 -6.53
C GLU A 156 -1.04 7.78 -6.38
N ASN A 157 -0.05 8.40 -7.03
CA ASN A 157 1.38 8.09 -6.90
C ASN A 157 1.84 6.68 -7.37
N LEU A 158 1.04 5.95 -8.15
CA LEU A 158 1.47 4.68 -8.75
C LEU A 158 2.59 4.84 -9.81
N THR A 159 2.86 6.05 -10.28
CA THR A 159 3.91 6.35 -11.25
C THR A 159 5.31 6.47 -10.64
N GLN A 160 5.47 6.28 -9.33
CA GLN A 160 6.80 6.30 -8.68
C GLN A 160 7.73 5.18 -9.17
N TYR A 161 7.18 4.08 -9.70
CA TYR A 161 7.93 3.00 -10.33
C TYR A 161 7.57 2.91 -11.82
N PRO A 162 8.54 2.89 -12.74
CA PRO A 162 8.29 2.64 -14.15
C PRO A 162 7.81 1.20 -14.39
N ASN A 163 6.88 1.01 -15.32
CA ASN A 163 6.43 -0.31 -15.81
C ASN A 163 6.00 -1.30 -14.70
N TRP A 164 5.43 -0.79 -13.61
CA TRP A 164 5.09 -1.58 -12.42
C TRP A 164 3.94 -2.58 -12.64
N GLU A 165 3.01 -2.30 -13.56
CA GLU A 165 1.75 -3.06 -13.69
C GLU A 165 1.99 -4.55 -13.93
N LYS A 166 2.83 -4.87 -14.91
CA LYS A 166 3.14 -6.25 -15.30
C LYS A 166 3.71 -7.07 -14.13
N PRO A 167 4.82 -6.68 -13.47
CA PRO A 167 5.37 -7.47 -12.36
C PRO A 167 4.39 -7.59 -11.17
N ILE A 168 3.61 -6.56 -10.87
CA ILE A 168 2.60 -6.61 -9.80
C ILE A 168 1.50 -7.63 -10.14
N ILE A 169 0.90 -7.55 -11.33
CA ILE A 169 -0.13 -8.49 -11.76
C ILE A 169 0.42 -9.92 -11.78
N GLN A 170 1.60 -10.12 -12.37
CA GLN A 170 2.24 -11.44 -12.44
C GLN A 170 2.55 -12.01 -11.05
N THR A 171 2.83 -11.16 -10.05
CA THR A 171 2.99 -11.60 -8.65
C THR A 171 1.67 -12.07 -8.06
N HIS A 172 0.59 -11.31 -8.25
CA HIS A 172 -0.73 -11.67 -7.74
C HIS A 172 -1.26 -12.99 -8.30
N VAL A 173 -1.01 -13.26 -9.59
CA VAL A 173 -1.41 -14.53 -10.23
C VAL A 173 -0.41 -15.67 -10.00
N GLY A 174 0.68 -15.42 -9.25
CA GLY A 174 1.66 -16.45 -8.88
C GLY A 174 2.65 -16.86 -9.97
N ILE A 175 2.78 -16.06 -11.04
CA ILE A 175 3.80 -16.23 -12.09
C ILE A 175 5.17 -15.80 -11.55
N LEU A 176 5.25 -14.60 -10.96
CA LEU A 176 6.46 -14.14 -10.27
C LEU A 176 6.35 -14.48 -8.78
N LYS A 177 7.19 -15.41 -8.35
CA LYS A 177 7.26 -15.86 -6.95
C LYS A 177 8.48 -15.25 -6.27
N LYS A 178 8.63 -15.51 -4.98
CA LYS A 178 9.76 -15.02 -4.18
C LYS A 178 11.11 -15.37 -4.82
N GLU A 179 11.25 -16.57 -5.36
CA GLU A 179 12.50 -17.05 -5.98
C GLU A 179 12.92 -16.21 -7.19
N TYR A 180 11.95 -15.69 -7.95
CA TYR A 180 12.23 -14.75 -9.05
C TYR A 180 12.85 -13.46 -8.51
N TYR A 181 12.25 -12.90 -7.45
CA TYR A 181 12.72 -11.67 -6.85
C TYR A 181 14.08 -11.84 -6.15
N ASP A 182 14.32 -12.99 -5.51
CA ASP A 182 15.62 -13.34 -4.93
C ASP A 182 16.73 -13.39 -6.01
N LEU A 183 16.41 -13.83 -7.24
CA LEU A 183 17.33 -13.79 -8.37
C LEU A 183 17.53 -12.37 -8.92
N GLU A 184 16.45 -11.59 -9.02
CA GLU A 184 16.53 -10.19 -9.46
C GLU A 184 17.40 -9.34 -8.53
N ILE A 185 17.32 -9.54 -7.20
CA ILE A 185 18.21 -8.89 -6.22
C ILE A 185 19.68 -9.19 -6.58
N LYS A 186 20.05 -10.46 -6.75
CA LYS A 186 21.43 -10.87 -7.09
C LYS A 186 21.90 -10.28 -8.42
N ILE A 187 21.01 -10.19 -9.41
CA ILE A 187 21.32 -9.59 -10.72
C ILE A 187 21.55 -8.08 -10.56
N ASN A 188 20.71 -7.42 -9.77
CA ASN A 188 20.78 -5.99 -9.51
C ASN A 188 22.06 -5.60 -8.77
N GLU A 189 22.43 -6.35 -7.73
CA GLU A 189 23.69 -6.19 -6.98
C GLU A 189 24.90 -6.29 -7.91
N LYS A 190 24.99 -7.34 -8.74
CA LYS A 190 26.08 -7.51 -9.71
C LYS A 190 26.16 -6.38 -10.74
N LYS A 191 25.01 -5.83 -11.16
CA LYS A 191 24.98 -4.68 -12.08
C LYS A 191 25.61 -3.45 -11.42
N PHE A 192 25.24 -3.17 -10.16
CA PHE A 192 25.80 -2.05 -9.41
C PHE A 192 27.31 -2.23 -9.11
N GLU A 193 27.76 -3.43 -8.76
CA GLU A 193 29.19 -3.72 -8.59
C GLU A 193 29.99 -3.42 -9.87
N LYS A 194 29.49 -3.88 -11.02
CA LYS A 194 30.12 -3.63 -12.32
C LYS A 194 30.17 -2.15 -12.67
N GLU A 195 29.10 -1.41 -12.40
CA GLU A 195 29.02 0.03 -12.65
C GLU A 195 29.98 0.81 -11.76
N ASN A 196 30.07 0.46 -10.47
CA ASN A 196 31.03 1.05 -9.54
C ASN A 196 32.49 0.80 -9.96
N GLN A 197 32.82 -0.44 -10.38
CA GLN A 197 34.15 -0.76 -10.90
C GLN A 197 34.49 0.05 -12.15
N LYS A 198 33.54 0.21 -13.08
CA LYS A 198 33.71 1.02 -14.29
C LYS A 198 33.96 2.49 -13.94
N ASN A 199 33.18 3.06 -13.02
CA ASN A 199 33.32 4.45 -12.59
C ASN A 199 34.66 4.69 -11.88
N MET A 200 35.10 3.73 -11.06
CA MET A 200 36.41 3.77 -10.42
C MET A 200 37.53 3.77 -11.47
N LEU A 201 37.47 2.89 -12.47
CA LEU A 201 38.46 2.84 -13.55
C LEU A 201 38.52 4.15 -14.35
N ILE A 202 37.36 4.73 -14.69
CA ILE A 202 37.29 6.03 -15.38
C ILE A 202 37.95 7.13 -14.52
N SER A 203 37.69 7.16 -13.21
CA SER A 203 38.27 8.15 -12.31
C SER A 203 39.80 8.05 -12.19
N MET A 204 40.36 6.85 -12.37
CA MET A 204 41.81 6.62 -12.38
C MET A 204 42.46 7.06 -13.70
N ILE A 205 41.73 7.02 -14.82
CA ILE A 205 42.23 7.44 -16.15
C ILE A 205 42.19 8.97 -16.29
N LEU A 206 41.27 9.65 -15.60
CA LEU A 206 41.10 11.11 -15.65
C LEU A 206 41.97 11.88 -14.65
N ARG A 207 42.77 11.18 -13.84
CA ARG A 207 43.83 11.75 -12.99
C ARG A 207 45.18 11.66 -13.69
#